data_AF-A0A7X8BH98-F1
#
_entry.id   AF-A0A7X8BH98-F1
#
_cell.length_a   1.000
_cell.length_b   1.000
_cell.length_c   1.000
_cell.angle_alpha   90.00
_cell.angle_beta   90.00
_cell.angle_gamma   90.00
#
_symmetry.space_group_name_H-M   'P 1'
#
loop_
_entity.id
_entity.type
_entity.pdbx_description
1 polymer ?
#
loop_
_entity_poly.entity_id
_entity_poly.type
_entity_poly.pdbx_seq_one_letter_code
_entity_poly.pdbx_strand_id
1 'polypeptide(L)'
;MKVPKGSWVQIEQVVLKPEERAPQVPEDTKAVPLKLWVKGTLLEDASIGDTVEIETAIGRRLTGKLVAENPPYTHGFGRPVPELLTLGNEFRALFERGDRK
;
A
#
# COMPACT_ATOMS: atom_id res chain seq x y z
N MET A 1 6.93 15.36 -9.86
CA MET A 1 6.60 14.37 -10.91
C MET A 1 5.26 13.75 -10.53
N LYS A 2 4.33 13.69 -11.49
CA LYS A 2 2.96 13.22 -11.26
C LYS A 2 2.89 11.72 -11.57
N VAL A 3 2.39 10.94 -10.62
CA VAL A 3 2.13 9.50 -10.72
C VAL A 3 0.69 9.32 -11.23
N PRO A 4 0.48 8.57 -12.32
CA PRO A 4 -0.85 8.40 -12.90
C PRO A 4 -1.72 7.43 -12.08
N LYS A 5 -3.04 7.64 -12.15
CA LYS A 5 -4.03 6.66 -11.70
C LYS A 5 -3.72 5.28 -12.27
N GLY A 6 -3.89 4.25 -11.45
CA GLY A 6 -3.63 2.85 -11.82
C GLY A 6 -2.18 2.40 -11.57
N SER A 7 -1.25 3.32 -11.30
CA SER A 7 0.10 2.94 -10.89
C SER A 7 0.08 2.15 -9.58
N TRP A 8 0.95 1.14 -9.51
CA TRP A 8 1.27 0.47 -8.26
C TRP A 8 2.17 1.37 -7.43
N VAL A 9 1.74 1.72 -6.23
CA VAL A 9 2.41 2.71 -5.39
C VAL A 9 2.55 2.20 -3.96
N GLN A 10 3.27 2.95 -3.14
CA GLN A 10 3.32 2.77 -1.70
C GLN A 10 2.90 4.04 -0.99
N ILE A 11 2.02 3.88 0.00
CA ILE A 11 1.69 4.94 0.95
C ILE A 11 2.29 4.64 2.33
N GLU A 12 2.54 5.70 3.10
CA GLU A 12 2.80 5.60 4.53
C GLU A 12 1.69 6.28 5.35
N GLN A 13 1.46 5.76 6.56
CA GLN A 13 0.59 6.36 7.56
C GLN A 13 1.25 6.28 8.94
N VAL A 14 1.01 7.26 9.80
CA VAL A 14 1.25 7.13 11.24
C VAL A 14 -0.01 6.53 11.85
N VAL A 15 0.10 5.30 12.38
CA VAL A 15 -1.02 4.59 13.01
C VAL A 15 -1.14 4.94 14.48
N LEU A 16 0.00 5.08 15.16
CA LEU A 16 0.08 5.53 16.55
C LEU A 16 1.24 6.51 16.67
N LYS A 17 0.98 7.66 17.28
CA LYS A 17 2.03 8.59 17.71
C LYS A 17 2.77 8.03 18.93
N PRO A 18 3.97 8.53 19.27
CA PRO A 18 4.71 8.12 20.45
C PRO A 18 3.87 8.07 21.74
N GLU A 19 3.01 9.08 21.95
CA GLU A 19 2.12 9.20 23.11
C GLU A 19 0.97 8.17 23.14
N GLU A 20 0.66 7.54 22.01
CA GLU A 20 -0.38 6.53 21.86
C GLU A 20 0.20 5.09 21.93
N ARG A 21 1.52 4.95 22.12
CA ARG A 21 2.18 3.64 22.24
C ARG A 21 1.83 2.98 23.57
N ALA A 22 1.67 1.66 23.53
CA ALA A 22 1.35 0.89 24.73
C ALA A 22 2.47 1.05 25.80
N PRO A 23 2.13 1.21 27.09
CA PRO A 23 3.10 1.57 28.13
C PRO A 23 4.18 0.49 28.36
N GLN A 24 3.92 -0.76 27.97
CA GLN A 24 4.82 -1.90 28.16
C GLN A 24 5.85 -2.13 27.05
N VAL A 25 5.83 -1.33 25.97
CA VAL A 25 6.89 -1.44 24.94
C VAL A 25 8.20 -0.83 25.45
N PRO A 26 9.38 -1.30 25.00
CA PRO A 26 10.66 -0.68 25.32
C PRO A 26 10.70 0.83 25.06
N GLU A 27 11.47 1.58 25.86
CA GLU A 27 11.49 3.05 25.82
C GLU A 27 11.88 3.60 24.44
N ASP A 28 12.84 2.98 23.75
CA ASP A 28 13.24 3.33 22.39
C ASP A 28 12.09 3.19 21.39
N THR A 29 11.30 2.12 21.54
CA THR A 29 10.12 1.82 20.72
C THR A 29 8.94 2.73 21.04
N LYS A 30 8.86 3.23 22.28
CA LYS A 30 7.85 4.20 22.72
C LYS A 30 8.16 5.61 22.22
N ALA A 31 9.43 5.95 22.07
CA ALA A 31 9.89 7.27 21.62
C ALA A 31 9.62 7.57 20.13
N VAL A 32 9.19 6.57 19.35
CA VAL A 32 8.97 6.71 17.90
C VAL A 32 7.54 6.30 17.48
N PRO A 33 6.98 6.90 16.41
CA PRO A 33 5.66 6.54 15.93
C PRO A 33 5.61 5.13 15.32
N LEU A 34 4.47 4.47 15.45
CA LEU A 34 4.17 3.27 14.66
C LEU A 34 3.72 3.70 13.26
N LYS A 35 4.52 3.39 12.25
CA LYS A 35 4.18 3.64 10.85
C LYS A 35 3.64 2.38 10.17
N LEU A 36 2.59 2.55 9.36
CA LEU A 36 2.13 1.55 8.39
C LEU A 36 2.63 1.93 7.01
N TRP A 37 3.22 0.95 6.32
CA TRP A 37 3.65 1.06 4.93
C TRP A 37 2.89 0.02 4.15
N VAL A 38 2.16 0.45 3.12
CA VAL A 38 1.29 -0.45 2.37
C VAL A 38 1.33 -0.09 0.89
N LYS A 39 1.34 -1.13 0.06
CA LYS A 39 1.33 -1.01 -1.40
C LYS A 39 -0.07 -1.26 -1.95
N GLY A 40 -0.41 -0.58 -3.03
CA GLY A 40 -1.70 -0.71 -3.70
C GLY A 40 -1.75 0.08 -5.00
N THR A 41 -2.89 -0.01 -5.68
CA THR A 41 -3.18 0.69 -6.92
C THR A 41 -3.71 2.08 -6.61
N LEU A 42 -3.09 3.10 -7.19
CA LEU A 42 -3.47 4.50 -7.02
C LEU A 42 -4.82 4.79 -7.70
N LEU A 43 -5.76 5.45 -7.00
CA LEU A 43 -7.12 5.65 -7.52
C LEU A 43 -7.33 6.94 -8.31
N GLU A 44 -6.42 7.91 -8.17
CA GLU A 44 -6.41 9.20 -8.87
C GLU A 44 -4.98 9.66 -9.09
N ASP A 45 -4.72 10.47 -10.12
CA ASP A 45 -3.37 10.97 -10.32
C ASP A 45 -2.89 11.83 -9.12
N ALA A 46 -1.64 11.68 -8.73
CA ALA A 46 -1.09 12.41 -7.58
C ALA A 46 0.41 12.65 -7.69
N SER A 47 0.96 13.53 -6.87
CA SER A 47 2.41 13.72 -6.73
C SER A 47 2.95 13.02 -5.49
N ILE A 48 4.21 12.58 -5.54
CA ILE A 48 4.90 12.08 -4.34
C ILE A 48 4.85 13.15 -3.25
N GLY A 49 4.39 12.76 -2.06
CA GLY A 49 4.17 13.64 -0.92
C GLY A 49 2.70 13.96 -0.65
N ASP A 50 1.81 13.77 -1.63
CA ASP A 50 0.37 14.02 -1.48
C ASP A 50 -0.29 12.95 -0.61
N THR A 51 -1.41 13.31 0.03
CA THR A 51 -2.31 12.34 0.66
C THR A 51 -3.24 11.77 -0.42
N VAL A 52 -3.21 10.46 -0.60
CA VAL A 52 -3.93 9.76 -1.69
C VAL A 52 -4.72 8.58 -1.16
N GLU A 53 -5.72 8.13 -1.91
CA GLU A 53 -6.40 6.85 -1.69
C GLU A 53 -5.84 5.78 -2.65
N ILE A 54 -5.61 4.58 -2.12
CA ILE A 54 -5.18 3.40 -2.87
C ILE A 54 -6.14 2.23 -2.62
N GLU A 55 -6.17 1.29 -3.56
CA GLU A 55 -6.79 -0.02 -3.39
C GLU A 55 -5.71 -1.12 -3.29
N THR A 56 -5.75 -1.91 -2.22
CA THR A 56 -4.80 -3.02 -2.00
C THR A 56 -5.13 -4.24 -2.86
N ALA A 57 -4.20 -5.17 -3.02
CA ALA A 57 -4.39 -6.41 -3.79
C ALA A 57 -5.53 -7.34 -3.30
N ILE A 58 -6.04 -7.09 -2.08
CA ILE A 58 -7.19 -7.79 -1.49
C ILE A 58 -8.47 -6.93 -1.46
N GLY A 59 -8.50 -5.79 -2.16
CA GLY A 59 -9.69 -4.95 -2.33
C GLY A 59 -9.98 -3.96 -1.18
N ARG A 60 -9.05 -3.76 -0.24
CA ARG A 60 -9.21 -2.73 0.80
C ARG A 60 -8.81 -1.36 0.27
N ARG A 61 -9.59 -0.32 0.58
CA ARG A 61 -9.21 1.08 0.35
C ARG A 61 -8.52 1.67 1.57
N LEU A 62 -7.39 2.35 1.34
CA LEU A 62 -6.58 2.98 2.38
C LEU A 62 -6.11 4.36 1.92
N THR A 63 -6.08 5.33 2.83
CA THR A 63 -5.62 6.69 2.55
C THR A 63 -4.30 6.97 3.24
N GLY A 64 -3.29 7.47 2.55
CA GLY A 64 -2.03 7.81 3.19
C GLY A 64 -1.14 8.69 2.33
N LYS A 65 0.04 9.02 2.84
CA LYS A 65 1.00 9.84 2.11
C LYS A 65 1.69 9.01 1.03
N LEU A 66 1.60 9.41 -0.23
CA LEU A 66 2.28 8.77 -1.35
C LEU A 66 3.80 8.95 -1.21
N VAL A 67 4.54 7.85 -1.06
CA VAL A 67 6.00 7.90 -0.87
C VAL A 67 6.81 7.39 -2.05
N ALA A 68 6.25 6.49 -2.87
CA ALA A 68 6.96 5.96 -4.04
C ALA A 68 6.01 5.34 -5.06
N GLU A 69 6.41 5.40 -6.33
CA GLU A 69 5.83 4.61 -7.42
C GLU A 69 6.65 3.33 -7.62
N ASN A 70 5.95 2.20 -7.71
CA ASN A 70 6.46 0.85 -7.90
C ASN A 70 7.76 0.50 -7.13
N PRO A 71 7.85 0.74 -5.81
CA PRO A 71 9.10 0.55 -5.09
C PRO A 71 9.45 -0.94 -4.95
N PRO A 72 10.74 -1.31 -5.08
CA PRO A 72 11.21 -2.65 -4.70
C PRO A 72 11.11 -2.86 -3.19
N TYR A 73 11.23 -4.12 -2.76
CA TYR A 73 11.59 -4.40 -1.38
C TYR A 73 13.12 -4.34 -1.25
N THR A 74 13.62 -3.56 -0.30
CA THR A 74 15.07 -3.35 -0.11
C THR A 74 15.79 -4.59 0.40
N HIS A 75 15.08 -5.54 1.01
CA HIS A 75 15.60 -6.80 1.54
C HIS A 75 15.59 -7.96 0.53
N GLY A 76 15.71 -7.67 -0.77
CA GLY A 76 16.12 -8.68 -1.76
C GLY A 76 15.03 -9.43 -2.53
N PHE A 77 13.75 -9.03 -2.49
CA PHE A 77 12.70 -9.64 -3.33
C PHE A 77 12.62 -9.07 -4.76
N GLY A 78 13.59 -8.26 -5.16
CA GLY A 78 13.61 -7.63 -6.48
C GLY A 78 12.56 -6.52 -6.66
N ARG A 79 12.40 -6.10 -7.91
CA ARG A 79 11.39 -5.12 -8.32
C ARG A 79 10.05 -5.83 -8.56
N PRO A 80 8.90 -5.21 -8.24
CA PRO A 80 7.61 -5.78 -8.60
C PRO A 80 7.50 -5.87 -10.12
N VAL A 81 7.01 -7.02 -10.59
CA VAL A 81 6.74 -7.28 -12.02
C VAL A 81 5.32 -6.81 -12.32
N PRO A 82 5.13 -5.70 -13.07
CA PRO A 82 3.81 -5.08 -13.25
C PRO A 82 2.75 -6.04 -13.81
N GLU A 83 3.15 -6.91 -14.72
CA GLU A 83 2.30 -7.89 -15.40
C GLU A 83 1.69 -8.91 -14.42
N LEU A 84 2.32 -9.15 -13.27
CA LEU A 84 1.84 -10.11 -12.27
C LEU A 84 0.89 -9.47 -11.24
N LEU A 85 0.79 -8.13 -11.19
CA LEU A 85 0.03 -7.43 -10.15
C LEU A 85 -1.48 -7.62 -10.30
N THR A 86 -1.98 -7.77 -11.52
CA THR A 86 -3.43 -7.88 -11.81
C THR A 86 -3.93 -9.32 -11.84
N LEU A 87 -3.04 -10.29 -12.07
CA LEU A 87 -3.41 -11.71 -12.26
C LEU A 87 -4.31 -12.24 -11.14
N GLY A 88 -3.98 -11.96 -9.87
CA GLY A 88 -4.79 -12.42 -8.74
C GLY A 88 -6.25 -11.98 -8.82
N ASN A 89 -6.50 -10.74 -9.24
CA ASN A 89 -7.86 -10.21 -9.40
C ASN A 89 -8.55 -10.79 -10.65
N GLU A 90 -7.80 -10.95 -11.74
CA GLU A 90 -8.31 -11.54 -12.99
C GLU A 90 -8.77 -12.99 -12.80
N PHE A 91 -7.97 -13.81 -12.11
CA PHE A 91 -8.32 -15.20 -11.79
C PHE A 91 -9.56 -15.28 -10.90
N ARG A 92 -9.67 -14.45 -9.85
CA ARG A 92 -10.88 -14.41 -9.01
C ARG A 92 -12.13 -14.07 -9.84
N ALA A 93 -12.06 -13.03 -10.69
CA ALA A 93 -13.16 -12.65 -11.56
C ALA A 93 -13.52 -13.73 -12.60
N LEU A 94 -12.58 -14.58 -12.99
CA LEU A 94 -12.84 -15.75 -13.84
C LEU A 94 -13.64 -16.83 -13.09
N PHE A 95 -13.24 -17.19 -11.86
CA PHE A 95 -13.95 -18.17 -11.04
C PHE A 95 -15.38 -17.73 -10.70
N GLU A 96 -15.56 -16.47 -10.28
CA GLU A 96 -16.90 -15.90 -10.01
C GLU A 96 -17.84 -15.87 -11.23
N ARG A 97 -17.29 -15.87 -12.45
CA ARG A 97 -18.08 -16.01 -13.68
C ARG A 97 -18.45 -17.45 -13.98
N GLY A 98 -17.57 -18.41 -13.66
CA GLY A 98 -17.80 -19.84 -13.88
C GLY A 98 -18.82 -20.45 -12.91
N ASP A 99 -18.87 -19.96 -11.67
CA ASP A 99 -19.79 -20.44 -10.62
C ASP A 99 -21.22 -19.91 -10.78
N ARG A 100 -21.45 -18.94 -11.66
CA ARG A 100 -22.79 -18.52 -12.08
C ARG A 100 -23.32 -19.44 -13.18
N LYS A 101 -23.55 -20.70 -12.83
CA LYS A 101 -24.28 -21.69 -13.65
C LYS A 101 -25.41 -22.31 -12.87
#